data_AF-A0A7V4XF90-F1
#
_entry.id   AF-A0A7V4XF90-F1
#
_cell.length_a   1.000
_cell.length_b   1.000
_cell.length_c   1.000
_cell.angle_alpha   90.00
_cell.angle_beta   90.00
_cell.angle_gamma   90.00
#
_symmetry.space_group_name_H-M   'P 1'
#
loop_
_entity.id
_entity.type
_entity.pdbx_description
1 polymer ?
#
loop_
_entity_poly.entity_id
_entity_poly.type
_entity_poly.pdbx_seq_one_letter_code
_entity_poly.pdbx_strand_id
1 'polypeptide(L)'
;MATCQPAPTCAPVATCQPAPTSQAVCPQPCPIPAQFGCGPLPKITNLVCATDFDKAYIPAMYQHNMDIIAVASVGAEMAPSDDITDLAIKIRNERIQQNQKLALFARQAGYGALPVDYNEVAMYRNQLMGVAGMDFSARWATLMVGLLQQSQQSAQLAATRATLPQLRDQGNINARACANEIDALQRWLARNGLPVSATAVPGVCPPGAIAAPYGTGPSAPICQPTCQPTCQPAAQPTCPPGSQPAYPPAPVY
;
A
#
# COMPACT_ATOMS: atom_id res chain seq x y z
N MET A 1 53.17 -19.95 -46.02
CA MET A 1 52.80 -21.18 -45.29
C MET A 1 52.32 -20.74 -43.92
N ALA A 2 51.01 -20.74 -43.67
CA ALA A 2 50.42 -20.30 -42.39
C ALA A 2 49.99 -21.55 -41.62
N THR A 3 50.58 -21.77 -40.45
CA THR A 3 50.25 -22.87 -39.53
C THR A 3 49.15 -22.42 -38.58
N CYS A 4 47.98 -23.07 -38.64
CA CYS A 4 46.91 -22.89 -37.66
C CYS A 4 47.29 -23.59 -36.34
N GLN A 5 47.24 -22.87 -35.23
CA GLN A 5 47.34 -23.45 -33.88
C GLN A 5 46.01 -24.09 -33.46
N PRO A 6 46.03 -25.23 -32.74
CA PRO A 6 44.83 -25.85 -32.21
C PRO A 6 44.28 -25.10 -30.98
N ALA A 7 42.95 -25.10 -30.85
CA ALA A 7 42.22 -24.46 -29.77
C ALA A 7 42.42 -25.17 -28.42
N PRO A 8 42.43 -24.43 -27.29
CA PRO A 8 42.62 -25.00 -25.97
C PRO A 8 41.39 -25.81 -25.52
N THR A 9 41.66 -26.95 -24.89
CA THR A 9 40.66 -27.87 -24.33
C THR A 9 40.19 -27.36 -22.96
N CYS A 10 38.87 -27.25 -22.76
CA CYS A 10 38.30 -26.86 -21.45
C CYS A 10 38.44 -27.99 -20.43
N ALA A 11 38.94 -27.65 -19.24
CA ALA A 11 39.03 -28.56 -18.10
C ALA A 11 37.65 -28.75 -17.43
N PRO A 12 37.39 -29.91 -16.80
CA PRO A 12 36.13 -30.19 -16.11
C PRO A 12 35.98 -29.33 -14.84
N VAL A 13 34.76 -28.84 -14.63
CA VAL A 13 34.35 -28.01 -13.48
C VAL A 13 34.30 -28.87 -12.21
N ALA A 14 35.07 -28.48 -11.21
CA ALA A 14 35.01 -29.09 -9.88
C ALA A 14 33.67 -28.76 -9.21
N THR A 15 32.98 -29.80 -8.70
CA THR A 15 31.74 -29.65 -7.94
C THR A 15 32.04 -29.10 -6.55
N CYS A 16 31.58 -27.89 -6.26
CA CYS A 16 31.65 -27.29 -4.93
C CYS A 16 30.71 -28.00 -3.96
N GLN A 17 31.26 -28.54 -2.87
CA GLN A 17 30.50 -28.95 -1.68
C GLN A 17 30.04 -27.70 -0.91
N PRO A 18 28.76 -27.58 -0.51
CA PRO A 18 28.31 -26.44 0.28
C PRO A 18 28.88 -26.53 1.71
N ALA A 19 29.51 -25.43 2.14
CA ALA A 19 29.96 -25.25 3.52
C ALA A 19 28.78 -25.09 4.47
N PRO A 20 28.87 -25.57 5.74
CA PRO A 20 27.85 -25.32 6.75
C PRO A 20 27.81 -23.83 7.08
N THR A 21 26.70 -23.17 6.74
CA THR A 21 26.46 -21.77 7.07
C THR A 21 26.22 -21.59 8.57
N SER A 22 27.23 -21.05 9.26
CA SER A 22 27.06 -20.37 10.54
C SER A 22 26.15 -19.16 10.33
N GLN A 23 24.97 -19.16 10.99
CA GLN A 23 24.06 -18.04 10.95
C GLN A 23 24.58 -16.92 11.83
N ALA A 24 25.07 -15.86 11.19
CA ALA A 24 25.31 -14.58 11.82
C ALA A 24 23.97 -14.01 12.30
N VAL A 25 23.89 -13.71 13.59
CA VAL A 25 22.76 -13.00 14.21
C VAL A 25 22.85 -11.53 13.79
N CYS A 26 22.04 -11.15 12.80
CA CYS A 26 21.86 -9.74 12.47
C CYS A 26 20.79 -9.12 13.39
N PRO A 27 21.08 -8.00 14.07
CA PRO A 27 20.07 -7.25 14.82
C PRO A 27 19.05 -6.66 13.83
N GLN A 28 17.79 -7.06 13.95
CA GLN A 28 16.69 -6.57 13.11
C GLN A 28 16.17 -5.22 13.64
N PRO A 29 16.13 -4.15 12.82
CA PRO A 29 15.35 -2.96 13.12
C PRO A 29 13.90 -3.16 12.64
N CYS A 30 12.96 -3.32 13.57
CA CYS A 30 11.53 -3.11 13.31
C CYS A 30 11.14 -1.71 13.83
N PRO A 31 10.52 -0.85 13.01
CA PRO A 31 9.68 0.18 13.62
C PRO A 31 8.49 0.57 12.73
N ILE A 32 7.57 -0.37 12.48
CA ILE A 32 6.16 0.01 12.47
C ILE A 32 5.61 -0.56 13.78
N PRO A 33 5.35 0.27 14.81
CA PRO A 33 4.83 -0.24 16.06
C PRO A 33 3.57 -1.07 15.79
N ALA A 34 3.47 -2.23 16.44
CA ALA A 34 2.37 -3.21 16.33
C ALA A 34 0.96 -2.65 16.68
N GLN A 35 0.86 -1.33 16.85
CA GLN A 35 -0.30 -0.57 17.28
C GLN A 35 -1.23 -0.12 16.13
N PHE A 36 -0.87 -0.31 14.86
CA PHE A 36 -1.62 0.26 13.73
C PHE A 36 -2.72 -0.64 13.15
N GLY A 37 -3.26 -1.56 13.97
CA GLY A 37 -4.08 -2.64 13.47
C GLY A 37 -3.35 -3.45 12.39
N CYS A 38 -4.01 -4.43 11.81
CA CYS A 38 -3.43 -5.18 10.68
C CYS A 38 -4.06 -4.80 9.34
N GLY A 39 -4.85 -3.72 9.30
CA GLY A 39 -5.60 -3.30 8.13
C GLY A 39 -6.58 -4.38 7.62
N PRO A 40 -6.96 -4.33 6.34
CA PRO A 40 -7.92 -5.29 5.77
C PRO A 40 -7.31 -6.66 5.53
N LEU A 41 -5.99 -6.74 5.33
CA LEU A 41 -5.28 -7.92 4.83
C LEU A 41 -5.59 -9.23 5.59
N PRO A 42 -5.47 -9.31 6.93
CA PRO A 42 -5.72 -10.57 7.62
C PRO A 42 -7.14 -11.08 7.46
N LYS A 43 -8.10 -10.20 7.19
CA LYS A 43 -9.51 -10.55 6.99
C LYS A 43 -9.74 -11.14 5.59
N ILE A 44 -8.84 -10.92 4.62
CA ILE A 44 -9.05 -11.25 3.20
C ILE A 44 -8.02 -12.22 2.60
N THR A 45 -6.81 -12.30 3.14
CA THR A 45 -5.71 -13.05 2.51
C THR A 45 -5.99 -14.56 2.44
N ASN A 46 -6.60 -15.14 3.48
CA ASN A 46 -6.77 -16.60 3.62
C ASN A 46 -8.11 -17.13 3.06
N LEU A 47 -8.92 -16.29 2.41
CA LEU A 47 -10.21 -16.71 1.88
C LEU A 47 -10.02 -17.47 0.58
N VAL A 48 -10.40 -18.74 0.51
CA VAL A 48 -10.18 -19.56 -0.70
C VAL A 48 -11.26 -19.33 -1.75
N CYS A 49 -12.51 -19.15 -1.32
CA CYS A 49 -13.65 -18.93 -2.19
C CYS A 49 -13.70 -17.47 -2.69
N ALA A 50 -13.81 -17.28 -4.00
CA ALA A 50 -13.80 -15.96 -4.61
C ALA A 50 -15.04 -15.11 -4.21
N THR A 51 -16.19 -15.75 -4.01
CA THR A 51 -17.40 -15.06 -3.49
C THR A 51 -17.27 -14.63 -2.04
N ASP A 52 -16.56 -15.41 -1.21
CA ASP A 52 -16.29 -15.05 0.18
C ASP A 52 -15.29 -13.89 0.26
N PHE A 53 -14.37 -13.83 -0.71
CA PHE A 53 -13.43 -12.71 -0.84
C PHE A 53 -14.16 -11.38 -1.01
N ASP A 54 -15.09 -11.25 -1.96
CA ASP A 54 -15.83 -9.99 -2.18
C ASP A 54 -16.63 -9.59 -0.93
N LYS A 55 -17.27 -10.56 -0.29
CA LYS A 55 -18.06 -10.38 0.93
C LYS A 55 -17.22 -9.90 2.12
N ALA A 56 -15.97 -10.32 2.22
CA ALA A 56 -15.06 -9.86 3.27
C ALA A 56 -14.33 -8.56 2.91
N TYR A 57 -13.94 -8.40 1.65
CA TYR A 57 -13.17 -7.26 1.17
C TYR A 57 -13.93 -5.96 1.30
N ILE A 58 -15.19 -5.91 0.87
CA ILE A 58 -15.99 -4.68 0.89
C ILE A 58 -16.09 -4.08 2.31
N PRO A 59 -16.58 -4.80 3.34
CA PRO A 59 -16.65 -4.25 4.68
C PRO A 59 -15.28 -3.96 5.29
N ALA A 60 -14.27 -4.81 5.05
CA ALA A 60 -12.93 -4.60 5.60
C ALA A 60 -12.26 -3.33 5.03
N MET A 61 -12.35 -3.14 3.71
CA MET A 61 -11.81 -1.97 3.03
C MET A 61 -12.61 -0.70 3.39
N TYR A 62 -13.92 -0.82 3.56
CA TYR A 62 -14.77 0.30 3.97
C TYR A 62 -14.40 0.82 5.36
N GLN A 63 -14.24 -0.08 6.33
CA GLN A 63 -13.77 0.28 7.68
C GLN A 63 -12.37 0.92 7.62
N HIS A 64 -11.43 0.28 6.93
CA HIS A 64 -10.05 0.80 6.83
C HIS A 64 -10.00 2.21 6.22
N ASN A 65 -10.85 2.47 5.23
CA ASN A 65 -11.00 3.81 4.68
C ASN A 65 -11.60 4.81 5.67
N MET A 66 -12.50 4.40 6.57
CA MET A 66 -13.00 5.26 7.65
C MET A 66 -11.87 5.66 8.60
N ASP A 67 -10.98 4.72 8.91
CA ASP A 67 -9.79 5.00 9.73
C ASP A 67 -8.88 6.02 9.04
N ILE A 68 -8.60 5.84 7.74
CA ILE A 68 -7.82 6.80 6.94
C ILE A 68 -8.51 8.17 6.91
N ILE A 69 -9.83 8.23 6.69
CA ILE A 69 -10.61 9.49 6.68
C ILE A 69 -10.47 10.23 8.01
N ALA A 70 -10.54 9.53 9.13
CA ALA A 70 -10.40 10.14 10.44
C ALA A 70 -8.99 10.70 10.66
N VAL A 71 -7.95 9.91 10.36
CA VAL A 71 -6.55 10.38 10.47
C VAL A 71 -6.29 11.56 9.53
N ALA A 72 -6.80 11.49 8.30
CA ALA A 72 -6.70 12.59 7.35
C ALA A 72 -7.42 13.85 7.82
N SER A 73 -8.54 13.72 8.53
CA SER A 73 -9.25 14.88 9.10
C SER A 73 -8.41 15.55 10.20
N VAL A 74 -7.77 14.77 11.06
CA VAL A 74 -6.83 15.31 12.07
C VAL A 74 -5.67 16.04 11.41
N GLY A 75 -5.12 15.48 10.33
CA GLY A 75 -4.07 16.13 9.54
C GLY A 75 -4.51 17.47 8.94
N ALA A 76 -5.70 17.50 8.35
CA ALA A 76 -6.27 18.71 7.76
C ALA A 76 -6.58 19.82 8.79
N GLU A 77 -6.84 19.44 10.05
CA GLU A 77 -7.18 20.38 11.13
C GLU A 77 -5.96 20.89 11.89
N MET A 78 -4.96 20.03 12.10
CA MET A 78 -3.87 20.29 13.05
C MET A 78 -2.50 20.50 12.40
N ALA A 79 -2.33 20.19 11.11
CA ALA A 79 -1.03 20.33 10.48
C ALA A 79 -0.61 21.81 10.36
N PRO A 80 0.61 22.17 10.80
CA PRO A 80 1.12 23.54 10.68
C PRO A 80 1.56 23.93 9.27
N SER A 81 1.60 22.99 8.33
CA SER A 81 2.12 23.18 6.97
C SER A 81 1.01 23.00 5.95
N ASP A 82 0.84 23.98 5.06
CA ASP A 82 -0.13 23.95 3.96
C ASP A 82 0.03 22.68 3.09
N ASP A 83 1.27 22.29 2.76
CA ASP A 83 1.57 21.05 2.04
C ASP A 83 0.91 19.79 2.66
N ILE A 84 0.95 19.65 3.99
CA ILE A 84 0.36 18.51 4.69
C ILE A 84 -1.15 18.65 4.77
N THR A 85 -1.65 19.86 5.05
CA THR A 85 -3.08 20.14 5.10
C THR A 85 -3.76 19.81 3.76
N ASP A 86 -3.19 20.26 2.65
CA ASP A 86 -3.68 19.98 1.30
C ASP A 86 -3.65 18.49 0.97
N LEU A 87 -2.56 17.81 1.32
CA LEU A 87 -2.43 16.37 1.11
C LEU A 87 -3.42 15.58 1.97
N ALA A 88 -3.65 15.99 3.21
CA ALA A 88 -4.63 15.40 4.11
C ALA A 88 -6.06 15.58 3.59
N ILE A 89 -6.42 16.78 3.12
CA ILE A 89 -7.73 17.07 2.50
C ILE A 89 -7.93 16.19 1.25
N LYS A 90 -6.90 16.10 0.39
CA LYS A 90 -6.94 15.25 -0.80
C LYS A 90 -7.21 13.78 -0.44
N ILE A 91 -6.40 13.21 0.45
CA ILE A 91 -6.54 11.82 0.90
C ILE A 91 -7.94 11.58 1.47
N ARG A 92 -8.42 12.48 2.35
CA ARG A 92 -9.76 12.41 2.94
C ARG A 92 -10.85 12.35 1.87
N ASN A 93 -10.82 13.28 0.91
CA ASN A 93 -11.85 13.38 -0.11
C ASN A 93 -11.84 12.15 -1.04
N GLU A 94 -10.66 11.67 -1.43
CA GLU A 94 -10.53 10.46 -2.23
C GLU A 94 -11.10 9.24 -1.50
N ARG A 95 -10.81 9.07 -0.19
CA ARG A 95 -11.34 7.95 0.60
C ARG A 95 -12.85 8.02 0.84
N ILE A 96 -13.42 9.22 0.97
CA ILE A 96 -14.87 9.41 1.01
C ILE A 96 -15.51 8.89 -0.28
N GLN A 97 -14.98 9.27 -1.44
CA GLN A 97 -15.51 8.80 -2.73
C GLN A 97 -15.38 7.29 -2.90
N GLN A 98 -14.27 6.70 -2.46
CA GLN A 98 -14.08 5.26 -2.50
C GLN A 98 -15.08 4.53 -1.58
N ASN A 99 -15.35 5.05 -0.38
CA ASN A 99 -16.34 4.47 0.54
C ASN A 99 -17.77 4.56 0.01
N GLN A 100 -18.12 5.63 -0.69
CA GLN A 100 -19.40 5.73 -1.39
C GLN A 100 -19.56 4.60 -2.43
N LYS A 101 -18.50 4.28 -3.17
CA LYS A 101 -18.50 3.16 -4.14
C LYS A 101 -18.60 1.80 -3.44
N LEU A 102 -17.84 1.57 -2.37
CA LEU A 102 -17.93 0.33 -1.60
C LEU A 102 -19.32 0.13 -1.00
N ALA A 103 -19.96 1.18 -0.50
CA ALA A 103 -21.34 1.13 -0.01
C ALA A 103 -22.36 0.85 -1.14
N LEU A 104 -22.12 1.35 -2.36
CA LEU A 104 -22.93 0.98 -3.53
C LEU A 104 -22.78 -0.51 -3.87
N PHE A 105 -21.55 -1.03 -3.89
CA PHE A 105 -21.28 -2.45 -4.14
C PHE A 105 -21.92 -3.35 -3.07
N ALA A 106 -21.82 -2.98 -1.80
CA ALA A 106 -22.46 -3.70 -0.70
C ALA A 106 -23.99 -3.79 -0.87
N ARG A 107 -24.63 -2.68 -1.27
CA ARG A 107 -26.07 -2.64 -1.54
C ARG A 107 -26.45 -3.52 -2.74
N GLN A 108 -25.70 -3.43 -3.84
CA GLN A 108 -25.94 -4.23 -5.05
C GLN A 108 -25.75 -5.73 -4.80
N ALA A 109 -24.81 -6.10 -3.93
CA ALA A 109 -24.54 -7.49 -3.55
C ALA A 109 -25.46 -8.01 -2.43
N GLY A 110 -26.37 -7.18 -1.90
CA GLY A 110 -27.30 -7.57 -0.84
C GLY A 110 -26.65 -7.74 0.54
N TYR A 111 -25.48 -7.13 0.78
CA TYR A 111 -24.77 -7.23 2.06
C TYR A 111 -25.34 -6.32 3.16
N GLY A 112 -26.24 -5.40 2.80
CA GLY A 112 -26.85 -4.45 3.73
C GLY A 112 -25.96 -3.25 4.05
N ALA A 113 -26.20 -2.66 5.22
CA ALA A 113 -25.40 -1.52 5.71
C ALA A 113 -24.03 -2.00 6.19
N LEU A 114 -22.97 -1.28 5.82
CA LEU A 114 -21.61 -1.58 6.24
C LEU A 114 -21.39 -1.03 7.67
N PRO A 115 -21.00 -1.88 8.64
CA PRO A 115 -20.74 -1.43 10.00
C PRO A 115 -19.49 -0.54 10.04
N VAL A 116 -19.47 0.39 11.00
CA VAL A 116 -18.30 1.21 11.32
C VAL A 116 -17.95 1.00 12.79
N ASP A 117 -16.70 0.63 13.06
CA ASP A 117 -16.13 0.61 14.40
C ASP A 117 -15.43 1.95 14.68
N TYR A 118 -16.04 2.77 15.53
CA TYR A 118 -15.52 4.08 15.90
C TYR A 118 -14.41 4.01 16.99
N ASN A 119 -14.21 2.86 17.63
CA ASN A 119 -13.14 2.71 18.61
C ASN A 119 -11.77 2.69 17.94
N GLU A 120 -11.65 2.01 16.80
CA GLU A 120 -10.43 1.97 15.99
C GLU A 120 -10.06 3.37 15.47
N VAL A 121 -11.06 4.12 14.99
CA VAL A 121 -10.93 5.53 14.62
C VAL A 121 -10.40 6.39 15.78
N ALA A 122 -10.97 6.24 16.98
CA ALA A 122 -10.55 7.00 18.16
C ALA A 122 -9.10 6.70 18.56
N MET A 123 -8.67 5.44 18.42
CA MET A 123 -7.29 5.04 18.72
C MET A 123 -6.28 5.81 17.87
N TYR A 124 -6.49 5.92 16.55
CA TYR A 124 -5.55 6.65 15.70
C TYR A 124 -5.50 8.15 16.02
N ARG A 125 -6.66 8.76 16.33
CA ARG A 125 -6.72 10.15 16.77
C ARG A 125 -5.88 10.36 18.03
N ASN A 126 -6.04 9.50 19.03
CA ASN A 126 -5.33 9.59 20.31
C ASN A 126 -3.81 9.51 20.16
N GLN A 127 -3.29 8.85 19.12
CA GLN A 127 -1.85 8.81 18.85
C GLN A 127 -1.28 10.14 18.36
N LEU A 128 -2.11 11.01 17.77
CA LEU A 128 -1.70 12.31 17.25
C LEU A 128 -1.97 13.44 18.25
N MET A 129 -2.86 13.23 19.20
CA MET A 129 -3.14 14.19 20.27
C MET A 129 -1.88 14.46 21.10
N GLY A 130 -1.67 15.73 21.45
CA GLY A 130 -0.54 16.17 22.27
C GLY A 130 0.79 16.32 21.53
N VAL A 131 0.83 16.03 20.22
CA VAL A 131 1.97 16.37 19.35
C VAL A 131 1.64 17.66 18.60
N ALA A 132 2.61 18.55 18.45
CA ALA A 132 2.44 19.84 17.79
C ALA A 132 3.57 20.14 16.80
N GLY A 133 3.38 21.15 15.96
CA GLY A 133 4.43 21.65 15.06
C GLY A 133 4.92 20.60 14.07
N MET A 134 6.21 20.64 13.74
CA MET A 134 6.81 19.73 12.77
C MET A 134 6.78 18.27 13.21
N ASP A 135 6.85 17.99 14.51
CA ASP A 135 6.75 16.64 15.06
C ASP A 135 5.36 16.04 14.79
N PHE A 136 4.31 16.86 14.84
CA PHE A 136 2.96 16.43 14.48
C PHE A 136 2.92 16.01 13.01
N SER A 137 3.41 16.85 12.10
CA SER A 137 3.43 16.53 10.66
C SER A 137 4.25 15.28 10.34
N ALA A 138 5.41 15.12 10.98
CA ALA A 138 6.26 13.94 10.83
C ALA A 138 5.52 12.65 11.27
N ARG A 139 4.90 12.69 12.46
CA ARG A 139 4.17 11.53 13.01
C ARG A 139 2.93 11.22 12.20
N TRP A 140 2.17 12.24 11.80
CA TRP A 140 1.00 12.10 10.94
C TRP A 140 1.36 11.49 9.59
N ALA A 141 2.40 12.02 8.92
CA ALA A 141 2.83 11.51 7.61
C ALA A 141 3.30 10.06 7.69
N THR A 142 4.06 9.71 8.72
CA THR A 142 4.53 8.33 8.97
C THR A 142 3.36 7.38 9.20
N LEU A 143 2.40 7.78 10.04
CA LEU A 143 1.17 7.01 10.29
C LEU A 143 0.37 6.80 9.00
N MET A 144 0.17 7.88 8.24
CA MET A 144 -0.59 7.84 7.00
C MET A 144 0.06 6.95 5.94
N VAL A 145 1.39 6.98 5.80
CA VAL A 145 2.11 6.05 4.90
C VAL A 145 1.81 4.60 5.27
N GLY A 146 1.84 4.24 6.56
CA GLY A 146 1.52 2.88 7.02
C GLY A 146 0.10 2.44 6.66
N LEU A 147 -0.90 3.30 6.90
CA LEU A 147 -2.30 3.00 6.56
C LEU A 147 -2.51 2.89 5.04
N LEU A 148 -1.87 3.75 4.26
CA LEU A 148 -1.95 3.73 2.80
C LEU A 148 -1.29 2.49 2.21
N GLN A 149 -0.18 2.00 2.78
CA GLN A 149 0.45 0.75 2.37
C GLN A 149 -0.46 -0.46 2.61
N GLN A 150 -1.13 -0.53 3.77
CA GLN A 150 -2.10 -1.59 4.05
C GLN A 150 -3.30 -1.54 3.09
N SER A 151 -3.79 -0.34 2.77
CA SER A 151 -4.83 -0.10 1.77
C SER A 151 -4.38 -0.55 0.38
N GLN A 152 -3.16 -0.18 -0.03
CA GLN A 152 -2.59 -0.53 -1.33
C GLN A 152 -2.51 -2.04 -1.53
N GLN A 153 -1.97 -2.76 -0.56
CA GLN A 153 -1.81 -4.22 -0.64
C GLN A 153 -3.17 -4.93 -0.70
N SER A 154 -4.12 -4.47 0.09
CA SER A 154 -5.49 -5.01 0.08
C SER A 154 -6.17 -4.75 -1.27
N ALA A 155 -5.99 -3.55 -1.84
CA ALA A 155 -6.52 -3.17 -3.13
C ALA A 155 -5.91 -3.97 -4.29
N GLN A 156 -4.61 -4.32 -4.21
CA GLN A 156 -3.95 -5.22 -5.16
C GLN A 156 -4.52 -6.64 -5.11
N LEU A 157 -4.85 -7.15 -3.92
CA LEU A 157 -5.57 -8.41 -3.81
C LEU A 157 -6.96 -8.33 -4.45
N ALA A 158 -7.71 -7.26 -4.22
CA ALA A 158 -9.02 -7.10 -4.87
C ALA A 158 -8.91 -7.00 -6.39
N ALA A 159 -7.92 -6.29 -6.93
CA ALA A 159 -7.69 -6.20 -8.37
C ALA A 159 -7.51 -7.58 -9.04
N THR A 160 -6.93 -8.54 -8.32
CA THR A 160 -6.62 -9.88 -8.84
C THR A 160 -7.65 -10.94 -8.47
N ARG A 161 -8.33 -10.80 -7.33
CA ARG A 161 -9.17 -11.87 -6.75
C ARG A 161 -10.66 -11.57 -6.73
N ALA A 162 -11.06 -10.30 -6.84
CA ALA A 162 -12.47 -9.96 -6.75
C ALA A 162 -13.27 -10.55 -7.93
N THR A 163 -14.46 -11.06 -7.65
CA THR A 163 -15.31 -11.67 -8.70
C THR A 163 -16.10 -10.61 -9.45
N LEU A 164 -16.52 -9.55 -8.76
CA LEU A 164 -17.19 -8.41 -9.37
C LEU A 164 -16.20 -7.59 -10.23
N PRO A 165 -16.41 -7.45 -11.55
CA PRO A 165 -15.49 -6.68 -12.41
C PRO A 165 -15.29 -5.24 -11.95
N GLN A 166 -16.38 -4.58 -11.53
CA GLN A 166 -16.32 -3.20 -11.02
C GLN A 166 -15.50 -3.09 -9.73
N LEU A 167 -15.48 -4.14 -8.91
CA LEU A 167 -14.68 -4.18 -7.67
C LEU A 167 -13.19 -4.38 -7.99
N ARG A 168 -12.85 -5.20 -9.00
CA ARG A 168 -11.47 -5.32 -9.51
C ARG A 168 -10.94 -3.99 -10.05
N ASP A 169 -11.73 -3.32 -10.87
CA ASP A 169 -11.39 -2.00 -11.41
C ASP A 169 -11.18 -0.99 -10.29
N GLN A 170 -12.07 -1.00 -9.30
CA GLN A 170 -11.94 -0.13 -8.13
C GLN A 170 -10.71 -0.48 -7.27
N GLY A 171 -10.35 -1.75 -7.14
CA GLY A 171 -9.11 -2.20 -6.52
C GLY A 171 -7.87 -1.64 -7.24
N ASN A 172 -7.84 -1.72 -8.57
CA ASN A 172 -6.76 -1.13 -9.38
C ASN A 172 -6.65 0.40 -9.22
N ILE A 173 -7.80 1.10 -9.20
CA ILE A 173 -7.83 2.55 -8.98
C ILE A 173 -7.30 2.89 -7.59
N ASN A 174 -7.76 2.19 -6.55
CA ASN A 174 -7.33 2.45 -5.18
C ASN A 174 -5.84 2.15 -4.98
N ALA A 175 -5.32 1.04 -5.53
CA ALA A 175 -3.91 0.69 -5.42
C ALA A 175 -2.99 1.78 -6.02
N ARG A 176 -3.38 2.36 -7.17
CA ARG A 176 -2.64 3.48 -7.79
C ARG A 176 -2.76 4.77 -6.99
N ALA A 177 -3.95 5.10 -6.48
CA ALA A 177 -4.15 6.27 -5.64
C ALA A 177 -3.27 6.21 -4.39
N CYS A 178 -3.29 5.08 -3.67
CA CYS A 178 -2.42 4.85 -2.51
C CYS A 178 -0.93 5.02 -2.86
N ALA A 179 -0.48 4.46 -3.99
CA ALA A 179 0.91 4.59 -4.43
C ALA A 179 1.33 6.07 -4.58
N ASN A 180 0.51 6.85 -5.29
CA ASN A 180 0.78 8.26 -5.52
C ASN A 180 0.80 9.09 -4.22
N GLU A 181 -0.08 8.77 -3.27
CA GLU A 181 -0.16 9.42 -1.96
C GLU A 181 1.04 9.05 -1.07
N ILE A 182 1.46 7.78 -1.07
CA ILE A 182 2.68 7.31 -0.39
C ILE A 182 3.90 8.06 -0.94
N ASP A 183 4.07 8.12 -2.26
CA ASP A 183 5.18 8.83 -2.90
C ASP A 183 5.17 10.32 -2.58
N ALA A 184 4.00 10.94 -2.44
CA ALA A 184 3.87 12.34 -2.03
C ALA A 184 4.34 12.55 -0.58
N LEU A 185 3.89 11.70 0.36
CA LEU A 185 4.28 11.75 1.76
C LEU A 185 5.78 11.47 1.96
N GLN A 186 6.32 10.47 1.27
CA GLN A 186 7.74 10.14 1.34
C GLN A 186 8.62 11.28 0.80
N ARG A 187 8.21 11.93 -0.29
CA ARG A 187 8.89 13.13 -0.79
C ARG A 187 8.81 14.28 0.20
N TRP A 188 7.67 14.49 0.85
CA TRP A 188 7.54 15.51 1.88
C TRP A 188 8.46 15.23 3.09
N LEU A 189 8.49 13.99 3.58
CA LEU A 189 9.40 13.56 4.66
C LEU A 189 10.86 13.82 4.28
N ALA A 190 11.28 13.40 3.08
CA ALA A 190 12.65 13.60 2.60
C ALA A 190 13.03 15.09 2.48
N ARG A 191 12.14 15.95 1.95
CA ARG A 191 12.39 17.40 1.84
C ARG A 191 12.60 18.08 3.19
N ASN A 192 11.98 17.55 4.24
CA ASN A 192 12.09 18.08 5.60
C ASN A 192 13.20 17.41 6.43
N GLY A 193 14.08 16.62 5.80
CA GLY A 193 15.17 15.92 6.50
C GLY A 193 14.70 14.85 7.49
N LEU A 194 13.44 14.41 7.37
CA LEU A 194 12.87 13.38 8.22
C LEU A 194 13.19 11.99 7.64
N PRO A 195 13.35 10.97 8.51
CA PRO A 195 13.61 9.62 8.04
C PRO A 195 12.43 9.13 7.21
N VAL A 196 12.70 8.83 5.94
CA VAL A 196 11.79 8.02 5.13
C VAL A 196 12.03 6.59 5.61
N SER A 197 11.19 6.08 6.50
CA SER A 197 11.27 4.68 6.92
C SER A 197 11.17 3.80 5.68
N ALA A 198 12.32 3.29 5.22
CA ALA A 198 12.41 2.32 4.15
C ALA A 198 11.65 1.11 4.63
N THR A 199 10.42 0.96 4.15
CA THR A 199 9.54 -0.08 4.63
C THR A 199 10.02 -1.38 4.03
N ALA A 200 10.93 -2.07 4.74
CA ALA A 200 11.03 -3.50 4.62
C ALA A 200 9.67 -4.04 5.04
N VAL A 201 8.87 -4.46 4.07
CA VAL A 201 7.68 -5.27 4.33
C VAL A 201 8.07 -6.74 4.12
N PRO A 202 8.60 -7.43 5.16
CA PRO A 202 8.42 -8.86 5.25
C PRO A 202 7.42 -9.16 6.37
N GLY A 203 6.29 -9.75 6.00
CA GLY A 203 5.44 -10.45 6.95
C GLY A 203 4.03 -9.87 7.07
N VAL A 204 3.13 -10.53 6.36
CA VAL A 204 1.86 -11.05 6.90
C VAL A 204 1.77 -10.85 8.42
N CYS A 205 0.87 -9.98 8.90
CA CYS A 205 0.42 -10.07 10.30
C CYS A 205 0.06 -11.54 10.56
N PRO A 206 0.72 -12.26 11.49
CA PRO A 206 0.41 -13.66 11.71
C PRO A 206 -1.09 -13.80 11.98
N PRO A 207 -1.81 -14.67 11.24
CA PRO A 207 -3.23 -14.90 11.49
C PRO A 207 -3.38 -15.44 12.91
N GLY A 208 -3.96 -14.63 13.80
CA GLY A 208 -4.09 -14.96 15.22
C GLY A 208 -3.50 -13.94 16.20
N ALA A 209 -2.93 -12.82 15.75
CA ALA A 209 -2.65 -11.69 16.63
C ALA A 209 -3.94 -10.96 17.03
N ILE A 210 -4.82 -11.64 17.78
CA ILE A 210 -5.70 -10.95 18.73
C ILE A 210 -4.75 -10.18 19.64
N ALA A 211 -4.98 -8.88 19.84
CA ALA A 211 -4.17 -8.05 20.72
C ALA A 211 -4.10 -8.70 22.13
N ALA A 212 -3.05 -9.49 22.36
CA ALA A 212 -2.78 -10.09 23.66
C ALA A 212 -2.04 -9.03 24.49
N PRO A 213 -2.39 -8.85 25.77
CA PRO A 213 -1.59 -8.05 26.67
C PRO A 213 -0.28 -8.83 26.92
N TYR A 214 0.83 -8.31 26.37
CA TYR A 214 2.23 -8.62 26.69
C TYR A 214 2.57 -10.08 27.05
N GLY A 215 3.20 -10.84 26.13
CA GLY A 215 3.79 -12.13 26.46
C GLY A 215 4.64 -12.75 25.34
N THR A 216 5.87 -13.13 25.67
CA THR A 216 6.94 -13.69 24.82
C THR A 216 6.77 -15.18 24.50
N GLY A 217 6.89 -15.61 23.24
CA GLY A 217 6.97 -17.05 22.88
C GLY A 217 7.00 -17.35 21.37
N PRO A 218 7.57 -18.50 20.92
CA PRO A 218 8.44 -18.58 19.72
C PRO A 218 7.77 -18.97 18.39
N SER A 219 8.46 -18.60 17.29
CA SER A 219 7.97 -18.57 15.91
C SER A 219 8.22 -19.85 15.10
N ALA A 220 7.25 -20.16 14.23
CA ALA A 220 7.30 -21.17 13.17
C ALA A 220 8.03 -20.66 11.90
N PRO A 221 8.40 -21.54 10.94
CA PRO A 221 9.23 -21.18 9.79
C PRO A 221 8.39 -20.91 8.53
N ILE A 222 8.71 -19.89 7.70
CA ILE A 222 8.25 -19.86 6.29
C ILE A 222 9.32 -19.29 5.33
N CYS A 223 9.31 -19.94 4.16
CA CYS A 223 10.09 -19.89 2.93
C CYS A 223 10.25 -18.55 2.21
N GLN A 224 11.35 -18.44 1.46
CA GLN A 224 11.64 -17.39 0.48
C GLN A 224 10.96 -17.64 -0.88
N PRO A 225 10.46 -16.61 -1.58
CA PRO A 225 10.27 -16.64 -3.02
C PRO A 225 11.40 -15.88 -3.73
N THR A 226 12.11 -16.56 -4.63
CA THR A 226 13.03 -15.94 -5.60
C THR A 226 12.28 -15.68 -6.91
N CYS A 227 11.76 -14.46 -7.10
CA CYS A 227 11.31 -13.99 -8.42
C CYS A 227 11.62 -12.50 -8.57
N GLN A 228 12.67 -12.17 -9.32
CA GLN A 228 12.87 -10.82 -9.89
C GLN A 228 12.04 -10.69 -11.17
N PRO A 229 11.27 -9.60 -11.37
CA PRO A 229 10.84 -9.21 -12.70
C PRO A 229 11.85 -8.22 -13.28
N THR A 230 12.55 -8.60 -14.35
CA THR A 230 13.20 -7.65 -15.25
C THR A 230 12.16 -7.16 -16.25
N CYS A 231 11.56 -6.00 -15.99
CA CYS A 231 10.75 -5.29 -16.99
C CYS A 231 11.55 -4.12 -17.55
N GLN A 232 12.06 -4.28 -18.78
CA GLN A 232 12.52 -3.16 -19.60
C GLN A 232 11.32 -2.27 -19.99
N PRO A 233 11.47 -0.93 -20.07
CA PRO A 233 10.46 -0.08 -20.66
C PRO A 233 10.39 -0.30 -22.18
N ALA A 234 9.21 -0.68 -22.67
CA ALA A 234 8.91 -0.66 -24.11
C ALA A 234 8.75 0.79 -24.59
N ALA A 235 9.22 1.03 -25.82
CA ALA A 235 9.34 2.32 -26.50
C ALA A 235 8.07 3.19 -26.49
N GLN A 236 8.30 4.51 -26.46
CA GLN A 236 7.27 5.55 -26.64
C GLN A 236 6.64 5.49 -28.04
N PRO A 237 5.31 5.59 -28.17
CA PRO A 237 4.69 5.91 -29.45
C PRO A 237 4.78 7.42 -29.71
N THR A 238 5.50 7.81 -30.76
CA THR A 238 5.42 9.15 -31.35
C THR A 238 4.15 9.25 -32.19
N CYS A 239 3.09 9.87 -31.65
CA CYS A 239 1.97 10.36 -32.46
C CYS A 239 2.20 11.84 -32.82
N PRO A 240 2.03 12.25 -34.09
CA PRO A 240 2.06 13.66 -34.46
C PRO A 240 0.80 14.39 -33.92
N PRO A 241 0.91 15.70 -33.61
CA PRO A 241 -0.21 16.50 -33.15
C PRO A 241 -1.29 16.61 -34.24
N GLY A 242 -2.50 16.18 -33.92
CA GLY A 242 -3.67 16.33 -34.77
C GLY A 242 -4.07 17.80 -34.91
N SER A 243 -4.28 18.23 -36.16
CA SER A 243 -4.71 19.57 -36.52
C SER A 243 -6.04 19.94 -35.85
N GLN A 244 -6.04 21.09 -35.18
CA GLN A 244 -7.19 21.66 -34.49
C GLN A 244 -8.20 22.25 -35.50
N PRO A 245 -9.50 21.92 -35.45
CA PRO A 245 -10.52 22.55 -36.28
C PRO A 245 -10.74 24.01 -35.85
N ALA A 246 -10.61 24.95 -36.78
CA ALA A 246 -10.99 26.34 -36.57
C ALA A 246 -12.53 26.45 -36.60
N TYR A 247 -13.14 26.78 -35.47
CA TYR A 247 -14.55 27.16 -35.42
C TYR A 247 -14.71 28.64 -35.79
N PRO A 248 -15.67 29.00 -36.66
CA PRO A 248 -15.99 30.40 -36.92
C PRO A 248 -16.69 31.04 -35.70
N PRO A 249 -16.50 32.35 -35.46
CA PRO A 249 -17.16 33.06 -34.38
C PRO A 249 -18.67 33.16 -34.61
N ALA A 250 -19.44 33.10 -33.52
CA ALA A 250 -20.89 33.24 -33.53
C ALA A 250 -21.31 34.68 -33.89
N PRO A 251 -22.43 34.87 -34.61
CA PRO A 251 -22.98 36.19 -34.89
C PRO A 251 -23.52 36.85 -33.61
N VAL A 252 -23.18 38.13 -33.44
CA VAL A 252 -23.76 39.00 -32.42
C VAL A 252 -25.09 39.53 -32.98
N TYR A 253 -26.18 39.24 -32.27
CA TYR A 253 -27.50 39.83 -32.50
C TYR A 253 -27.85 40.76 -31.35
#